data_AF-A0A947BKC4-F1
#
_entry.id   AF-A0A947BKC4-F1
#
_cell.length_a   1.000
_cell.length_b   1.000
_cell.length_c   1.000
_cell.angle_alpha   90.00
_cell.angle_beta   90.00
_cell.angle_gamma   90.00
#
_symmetry.space_group_name_H-M   'P 1'
#
loop_
_entity.id
_entity.type
_entity.pdbx_description
1 polymer ?
#
loop_
_entity_poly.entity_id
_entity_poly.type
_entity_poly.pdbx_seq_one_letter_code
_entity_poly.pdbx_strand_id
1 'polypeptide(L)'
;MKSLAVQSWQWLGRELDRWKDSGQTVNFWWRDDDATDAGIALDRLVGLSHKRRVPLALAVIPTGLKPGLVDLLHDDSLTCVFQHGYKHENH
;
A
#
# COMPACT_ATOMS: atom_id res chain seq x y z
N MET A 1 9.91 21.69 2.50
CA MET A 1 9.47 20.28 2.47
C MET A 1 10.12 19.37 3.53
N LYS A 2 11.44 19.36 3.75
CA LYS A 2 12.10 18.45 4.74
C LYS A 2 11.59 18.58 6.19
N SER A 3 11.22 19.79 6.63
CA SER A 3 10.73 20.05 8.00
C SER A 3 9.38 19.36 8.31
N LEU A 4 8.47 19.33 7.34
CA LEU A 4 7.13 18.75 7.52
C LEU A 4 7.18 17.23 7.72
N ALA A 5 8.02 16.51 6.95
CA ALA A 5 8.15 15.06 7.10
C ALA A 5 8.70 14.66 8.47
N VAL A 6 9.69 15.40 9.00
CA VAL A 6 10.23 15.18 10.36
C VAL A 6 9.15 15.40 11.40
N GLN A 7 8.32 16.44 11.25
CA GLN A 7 7.19 16.68 12.14
C GLN A 7 6.14 15.56 12.06
N SER A 8 5.78 15.09 10.86
CA SER A 8 4.81 14.01 10.68
C SER A 8 5.24 12.72 11.39
N TRP A 9 6.51 12.33 11.29
CA TRP A 9 7.01 11.15 12.01
C TRP A 9 7.01 11.31 13.53
N GLN A 10 7.32 12.51 14.03
CA GLN A 10 7.23 12.80 15.46
C GLN A 10 5.78 12.76 15.96
N TRP A 11 4.82 13.21 15.15
CA TRP A 11 3.41 13.18 15.49
C TRP A 11 2.88 11.74 15.55
N LEU A 12 3.25 10.92 14.56
CA LEU A 12 2.93 9.50 14.55
C LEU A 12 3.52 8.79 15.77
N GLY A 13 4.79 9.06 16.11
CA GLY A 13 5.44 8.49 17.29
C GLY A 13 4.68 8.79 18.59
N ARG A 14 4.31 10.07 18.79
CA ARG A 14 3.52 10.46 19.98
C ARG A 14 2.15 9.82 20.04
N GLU A 15 1.50 9.60 18.90
CA GLU A 15 0.21 8.92 18.89
C GLU A 15 0.38 7.43 19.24
N LEU A 16 1.41 6.77 18.72
CA LEU A 16 1.73 5.38 19.08
C LEU A 16 2.05 5.22 20.57
N ASP A 17 2.76 6.18 21.16
CA ASP A 17 3.03 6.20 22.60
C ASP A 17 1.73 6.27 23.41
N ARG A 18 0.75 7.08 23.00
CA ARG A 18 -0.56 7.16 23.67
C ARG A 18 -1.35 5.85 23.60
N TRP A 19 -1.33 5.17 22.45
CA TRP A 19 -1.96 3.87 22.32
C TRP A 19 -1.34 2.86 23.28
N LYS A 20 0.00 2.82 23.32
CA LYS A 20 0.75 1.99 24.27
C LYS A 20 0.40 2.32 25.72
N ASP A 21 0.37 3.59 26.10
CA ASP A 21 0.04 4.04 27.46
C ASP A 21 -1.40 3.66 27.87
N SER A 22 -2.31 3.58 26.89
CA SER A 22 -3.67 3.08 27.10
C SER A 22 -3.81 1.54 27.07
N GLY A 23 -2.70 0.80 26.96
CA GLY A 23 -2.70 -0.66 26.87
C GLY A 23 -3.25 -1.21 25.54
N GLN A 24 -3.34 -0.38 24.50
CA GLN A 24 -3.84 -0.74 23.19
C GLN A 24 -2.69 -1.03 22.22
N THR A 25 -2.94 -1.92 21.26
CA THR A 25 -2.00 -2.23 20.16
C THR A 25 -2.55 -1.66 18.86
N VAL A 26 -1.73 -0.88 18.15
CA VAL A 26 -2.10 -0.37 16.82
C VAL A 26 -1.94 -1.47 15.78
N ASN A 27 -2.98 -1.65 14.96
CA ASN A 27 -2.90 -2.48 13.76
C ASN A 27 -2.60 -1.59 12.56
N PHE A 28 -1.52 -1.90 11.85
CA PHE A 28 -1.17 -1.22 10.62
C PHE A 28 -1.59 -2.05 9.41
N TRP A 29 -2.03 -1.34 8.38
CA TRP A 29 -2.10 -1.83 7.01
C TRP A 29 -1.44 -0.79 6.11
N TRP A 30 -1.00 -1.23 4.95
CA TRP A 30 -0.29 -0.42 3.98
C TRP A 30 -0.83 -0.72 2.59
N ARG A 31 -0.81 0.30 1.73
CA ARG A 31 -1.38 0.25 0.40
C ARG A 31 -0.47 0.97 -0.58
N ASP A 32 -0.44 0.48 -1.82
CA ASP A 32 0.07 1.22 -2.97
C ASP A 32 -1.07 1.52 -3.95
N ASP A 33 -1.01 2.68 -4.58
CA ASP A 33 -2.10 3.24 -5.39
C ASP A 33 -1.74 3.27 -6.88
N ASP A 34 -2.77 3.42 -7.71
CA ASP A 34 -2.65 3.65 -9.17
C ASP A 34 -2.01 2.49 -9.96
N ALA A 35 -2.08 1.26 -9.44
CA ALA A 35 -1.59 0.09 -10.15
C ALA A 35 -2.41 -0.14 -11.44
N THR A 36 -1.70 -0.28 -12.55
CA THR A 36 -2.28 -0.47 -13.89
C THR A 36 -1.55 -1.56 -14.67
N ASP A 37 -0.26 -1.76 -14.42
CA ASP A 37 0.59 -2.78 -15.05
C ASP A 37 1.58 -3.35 -14.03
N ALA A 38 2.24 -4.45 -14.40
CA ALA A 38 3.46 -4.88 -13.72
C ALA A 38 4.64 -3.94 -14.03
N GLY A 39 5.69 -4.03 -13.23
CA GLY A 39 6.93 -3.29 -13.42
C GLY A 39 7.85 -3.38 -12.22
N ILE A 40 9.10 -2.97 -12.41
CA ILE A 40 10.20 -3.18 -11.44
C ILE A 40 9.85 -2.72 -10.02
N ALA A 41 9.13 -1.61 -9.88
CA ALA A 41 8.71 -1.10 -8.59
C ALA A 41 7.65 -2.00 -7.91
N LEU A 42 6.64 -2.42 -8.67
CA LEU A 42 5.59 -3.30 -8.16
C LEU A 42 6.11 -4.71 -7.88
N ASP A 43 6.97 -5.25 -8.74
CA ASP A 43 7.64 -6.54 -8.53
C ASP A 43 8.42 -6.53 -7.20
N ARG A 44 9.15 -5.43 -6.95
CA ARG A 44 9.87 -5.23 -5.70
C ARG A 44 8.92 -5.13 -4.51
N LEU A 45 7.80 -4.43 -4.66
CA LEU A 45 6.82 -4.25 -3.60
C LEU A 45 6.16 -5.57 -3.20
N VAL A 46 5.70 -6.35 -4.18
CA VAL A 46 5.18 -7.71 -3.99
C VAL A 46 6.25 -8.59 -3.34
N GLY A 47 7.48 -8.57 -3.85
CA GLY A 47 8.60 -9.30 -3.25
C GLY A 47 8.90 -8.91 -1.79
N LEU A 48 8.74 -7.64 -1.43
CA LEU A 48 8.87 -7.18 -0.04
C LEU A 48 7.72 -7.67 0.84
N SER A 49 6.48 -7.63 0.34
CA SER A 49 5.31 -8.19 1.02
C SER A 49 5.54 -9.66 1.38
N HIS A 50 5.98 -10.47 0.41
CA HIS A 50 6.32 -11.89 0.65
C HIS A 50 7.46 -12.07 1.63
N LYS A 51 8.57 -11.37 1.43
CA LYS A 51 9.76 -11.49 2.29
C LYS A 51 9.45 -11.13 3.75
N ARG A 52 8.54 -10.19 3.98
CA ARG A 52 8.15 -9.74 5.31
C ARG A 52 6.89 -10.43 5.84
N ARG A 53 6.20 -11.22 5.02
CA ARG A 53 4.90 -11.83 5.32
C ARG A 53 3.87 -10.81 5.79
N VAL A 54 3.86 -9.63 5.15
CA VAL A 54 2.90 -8.56 5.44
C VAL A 54 2.01 -8.39 4.22
N PRO A 55 0.68 -8.63 4.32
CA PRO A 55 -0.23 -8.50 3.19
C PRO A 55 -0.17 -7.10 2.56
N LEU A 56 -0.24 -7.04 1.23
CA LEU A 56 -0.25 -5.80 0.45
C LEU A 56 -1.68 -5.47 0.02
N ALA A 57 -2.17 -4.27 0.36
CA ALA A 57 -3.34 -3.73 -0.31
C ALA A 57 -2.88 -3.04 -1.61
N LEU A 58 -3.44 -3.39 -2.75
CA LEU A 58 -3.09 -2.77 -4.03
C LEU A 58 -4.32 -2.13 -4.67
N ALA A 59 -4.30 -0.81 -4.84
CA ALA A 59 -5.37 -0.07 -5.47
C ALA A 59 -5.14 -0.02 -6.98
N VAL A 60 -6.05 -0.61 -7.76
CA VAL A 60 -5.93 -0.77 -9.22
C VAL A 60 -6.90 0.16 -9.95
N ILE A 61 -6.43 0.84 -11.00
CA ILE A 61 -7.28 1.65 -11.89
C ILE A 61 -7.81 0.76 -13.03
N PRO A 62 -9.11 0.45 -13.08
CA PRO A 62 -9.66 -0.51 -14.05
C PRO A 62 -9.44 -0.13 -15.52
N THR A 63 -9.58 1.15 -15.89
CA THR A 63 -9.42 1.56 -17.30
C THR A 63 -8.00 1.43 -17.82
N GLY A 64 -7.02 1.39 -16.92
CA GLY A 64 -5.60 1.24 -17.25
C GLY A 64 -5.08 -0.18 -17.08
N LEU A 65 -5.93 -1.13 -16.68
CA LEU A 65 -5.50 -2.49 -16.37
C LEU A 65 -4.89 -3.18 -17.60
N LYS A 66 -3.68 -3.70 -17.43
CA LYS A 66 -2.93 -4.44 -18.45
C LYS A 66 -2.70 -5.89 -18.02
N PRO A 67 -2.48 -6.81 -18.99
CA PRO A 67 -2.26 -8.23 -18.70
C PRO A 67 -1.10 -8.50 -17.74
N GLY A 68 -0.02 -7.70 -17.79
CA GLY A 68 1.13 -7.89 -16.91
C GLY A 68 0.79 -7.85 -15.42
N LEU A 69 -0.17 -6.99 -15.02
CA LEU A 69 -0.64 -6.93 -13.65
C LEU A 69 -1.42 -8.19 -13.25
N VAL A 70 -2.21 -8.74 -14.17
CA VAL A 70 -2.96 -9.98 -13.94
C VAL A 70 -1.98 -11.15 -13.81
N ASP A 71 -1.00 -11.25 -14.71
CA ASP A 71 0.02 -12.30 -14.70
C ASP A 71 0.84 -12.26 -13.40
N LEU A 72 1.19 -11.06 -12.92
CA LEU A 72 1.93 -10.88 -11.67
C LEU A 72 1.12 -11.35 -10.44
N LEU A 73 -0.20 -11.17 -10.43
CA LEU A 73 -1.05 -11.35 -9.26
C LEU A 73 -1.94 -12.60 -9.29
N HIS A 74 -1.98 -13.35 -10.40
CA HIS A 74 -2.93 -14.43 -10.65
C HIS A 74 -3.09 -15.42 -9.48
N ASP A 75 -1.97 -15.80 -8.85
CA ASP A 75 -1.94 -16.74 -7.71
C ASP A 75 -1.32 -16.11 -6.45
N ASP A 76 -1.30 -14.78 -6.37
CA ASP A 76 -0.69 -14.08 -5.25
C ASP A 76 -1.61 -14.06 -4.02
N SER A 77 -1.26 -14.83 -2.99
CA SER A 77 -2.10 -14.96 -1.79
C SER A 77 -1.91 -13.84 -0.76
N LEU A 78 -0.95 -12.94 -0.94
CA LEU A 78 -0.66 -11.85 0.01
C LEU A 78 -1.12 -10.49 -0.48
N THR A 79 -1.48 -10.35 -1.75
CA THR A 79 -1.98 -9.11 -2.33
C THR A 79 -3.50 -9.12 -2.39
N CYS A 80 -4.10 -8.12 -1.75
CA CYS A 80 -5.53 -7.85 -1.85
C CYS A 80 -5.75 -6.68 -2.81
N VAL A 81 -6.46 -6.93 -3.91
CA VAL A 81 -6.74 -5.93 -4.93
C VAL A 81 -8.02 -5.18 -4.60
N PHE A 82 -7.95 -3.85 -4.63
CA PHE A 82 -9.08 -2.94 -4.48
C PHE A 82 -9.21 -2.06 -5.73
N GLN A 83 -10.43 -1.70 -6.10
CA GLN A 83 -10.64 -0.74 -7.17
C GLN A 83 -10.30 0.69 -6.70
N HIS A 84 -9.48 1.42 -7.46
CA HIS A 84 -9.16 2.83 -7.22
C HIS A 84 -9.93 3.77 -8.15
N GLY A 85 -11.24 3.82 -7.98
CA GLY A 85 -12.13 4.53 -8.91
C GLY A 85 -12.17 3.84 -10.28
N TYR A 86 -12.60 4.54 -11.34
CA TYR A 86 -12.66 3.97 -12.69
C TYR A 86 -11.45 4.36 -13.54
N LYS A 87 -11.16 5.66 -13.64
CA LYS A 87 -10.13 6.23 -14.53
C LYS A 87 -9.10 7.13 -13.83
N HIS A 88 -9.32 7.43 -12.55
CA HIS A 88 -8.48 8.35 -11.76
C HIS A 88 -8.31 9.75 -12.41
N GLU A 89 -9.41 10.29 -12.94
CA GLU A 89 -9.50 11.64 -13.51
C GLU A 89 -10.37 12.53 -12.62
N ASN A 90 -9.96 13.79 -12.44
CA ASN A 90 -10.76 14.80 -11.74
C ASN A 90 -11.82 15.38 -12.70
N HIS A 91 -13.03 15.63 -12.19
CA HIS A 91 -14.15 16.23 -12.92
C HIS A 91 -14.54 17.59 -12.34
#